data_AF-A0A355GPF7-F1
#
_entry.id   AF-A0A355GPF7-F1
#
_cell.length_a   1.000
_cell.length_b   1.000
_cell.length_c   1.000
_cell.angle_alpha   90.00
_cell.angle_beta   90.00
_cell.angle_gamma   90.00
#
_symmetry.space_group_name_H-M   'P 1'
#
loop_
_entity.id
_entity.type
_entity.pdbx_description
1 polymer ?
#
loop_
_entity_poly.entity_id
_entity_poly.type
_entity_poly.pdbx_seq_one_letter_code
_entity_poly.pdbx_strand_id
1 'polypeptide(L)'
;MKKSLRLFLLFMLLLSLAVMPLLAAAMAEFSADMTITDGKEVTKGKIYVKPNKMRQEIISEDGTAVTILRMDKKVAWTLMPDLGSYMEVPLDFDPNGPQAEAGKYETVNVGTETIDGYHCEIVKYVYKDKKLGNTIIWQAKELGGFGIKIENYNSKGKLETTTTFTNIKAEKQPDELFELPEGYSKFMSIFGFGKP
;
A
#
# COMPACT_ATOMS: atom_id res chain seq x y z
N MET A 1 14.88 20.09 -0.67
CA MET A 1 13.95 19.73 0.44
C MET A 1 12.51 19.54 -0.02
N LYS A 2 11.85 20.49 -0.70
CA LYS A 2 10.43 20.33 -1.14
C LYS A 2 10.19 19.37 -2.33
N LYS A 3 11.21 19.11 -3.15
CA LYS A 3 11.10 18.17 -4.30
C LYS A 3 11.32 16.71 -3.90
N SER A 4 12.11 16.43 -2.84
CA SER A 4 12.36 15.08 -2.33
C SER A 4 11.17 14.53 -1.54
N LEU A 5 10.46 15.38 -0.78
CA LEU A 5 9.26 14.99 -0.04
C LEU A 5 8.08 14.61 -0.96
N ARG A 6 7.92 15.33 -2.09
CA ARG A 6 6.92 14.97 -3.12
C ARG A 6 7.24 13.66 -3.81
N LEU A 7 8.52 13.39 -4.06
CA LEU A 7 8.94 12.14 -4.69
C LEU A 7 8.77 10.96 -3.71
N PHE A 8 9.09 11.16 -2.43
CA PHE A 8 8.91 10.17 -1.36
C PHE A 8 7.43 9.82 -1.10
N LEU A 9 6.52 10.80 -1.13
CA LEU A 9 5.07 10.59 -0.99
C LEU A 9 4.45 9.90 -2.21
N LEU A 10 4.92 10.21 -3.42
CA LEU A 10 4.52 9.49 -4.64
C LEU A 10 5.06 8.06 -4.67
N PHE A 11 6.26 7.83 -4.13
CA PHE A 11 6.88 6.51 -4.07
C PHE A 11 6.25 5.59 -3.00
N MET A 12 5.84 6.13 -1.84
CA MET A 12 5.04 5.38 -0.85
C MET A 12 3.64 5.04 -1.35
N LEU A 13 3.00 5.92 -2.12
CA LEU A 13 1.68 5.64 -2.70
C LEU A 13 1.76 4.53 -3.77
N LEU A 14 2.86 4.47 -4.52
CA LEU A 14 3.14 3.41 -5.52
C LEU A 14 3.55 2.07 -4.89
N LEU A 15 4.05 2.05 -3.64
CA LEU A 15 4.53 0.84 -2.97
C LEU A 15 3.44 -0.03 -2.31
N SER A 16 2.22 0.47 -2.19
CA SER A 16 1.16 -0.18 -1.41
C SER A 16 0.17 -1.01 -2.23
N LEU A 17 0.26 -1.01 -3.56
CA LEU A 17 -0.67 -1.74 -4.42
C LEU A 17 -0.17 -3.14 -4.76
N ALA A 18 -0.29 -4.04 -3.77
CA ALA A 18 -0.31 -5.47 -4.05
C ALA A 18 -1.72 -5.91 -4.45
N VAL A 19 -1.83 -6.46 -5.66
CA VAL A 19 -3.05 -6.99 -6.27
C VAL A 19 -3.56 -8.19 -5.48
N MET A 20 -4.82 -8.14 -5.02
CA MET A 20 -5.54 -9.30 -4.49
C MET A 20 -6.40 -9.93 -5.60
N PRO A 21 -6.37 -11.26 -5.80
CA PRO A 21 -7.30 -11.96 -6.68
C PRO A 21 -8.68 -12.09 -6.02
N LEU A 22 -9.73 -11.97 -6.85
CA LEU A 22 -11.13 -12.15 -6.48
C LEU A 22 -11.44 -13.64 -6.27
N LEU A 23 -11.30 -14.13 -5.04
CA LEU A 23 -12.05 -15.28 -4.53
C LEU A 23 -12.84 -14.81 -3.31
N ALA A 24 -14.13 -15.15 -3.27
CA ALA A 24 -15.02 -14.91 -2.12
C ALA A 24 -14.68 -15.83 -0.92
N ALA A 25 -13.41 -15.89 -0.53
CA ALA A 25 -13.01 -16.18 0.83
C ALA A 25 -13.17 -14.87 1.61
N ALA A 26 -13.65 -14.91 2.84
CA ALA A 26 -13.68 -13.74 3.71
C ALA A 26 -12.30 -13.09 3.69
N MET A 27 -12.16 -11.92 3.05
CA MET A 27 -10.89 -11.22 2.95
C MET A 27 -10.39 -11.01 4.38
N ALA A 28 -9.24 -11.59 4.69
CA ALA A 28 -8.78 -11.72 6.07
C ALA A 28 -8.64 -10.33 6.71
N GLU A 29 -9.21 -10.17 7.90
CA GLU A 29 -8.87 -9.04 8.77
C GLU A 29 -7.61 -9.40 9.53
N PHE A 30 -6.64 -8.49 9.56
CA PHE A 30 -5.40 -8.72 10.29
C PHE A 30 -4.68 -7.43 10.64
N SER A 31 -3.74 -7.54 11.57
CA SER A 31 -2.69 -6.55 11.81
C SER A 31 -1.31 -7.18 11.56
N ALA A 32 -0.31 -6.36 11.21
CA ALA A 32 1.06 -6.83 11.05
C ALA A 32 2.07 -5.70 11.30
N ASP A 33 3.29 -6.08 11.65
CA ASP A 33 4.42 -5.16 11.62
C ASP A 33 4.90 -5.01 10.18
N MET A 34 5.13 -3.76 9.76
CA MET A 34 5.58 -3.42 8.41
C MET A 34 7.03 -2.95 8.46
N THR A 35 7.86 -3.44 7.55
CA THR A 35 9.22 -2.94 7.34
C THR A 35 9.41 -2.60 5.87
N ILE A 36 9.80 -1.36 5.58
CA ILE A 36 10.15 -0.88 4.25
C ILE A 36 11.65 -0.62 4.25
N THR A 37 12.36 -1.28 3.34
CA THR A 37 13.79 -1.08 3.13
C THR A 37 14.00 -0.39 1.79
N ASP A 38 14.58 0.80 1.78
CA ASP A 38 15.02 1.55 0.59
C ASP A 38 16.54 1.71 0.64
N GLY A 39 17.26 0.86 -0.10
CA GLY A 39 18.71 0.79 -0.05
C GLY A 39 19.24 0.49 1.37
N LYS A 40 19.70 1.52 2.09
CA LYS A 40 20.18 1.42 3.48
C LYS A 40 19.19 1.96 4.51
N GLU A 41 18.15 2.66 4.07
CA GLU A 41 17.13 3.24 4.92
C GLU A 41 16.10 2.17 5.26
N VAL A 42 15.78 2.05 6.54
CA VAL A 42 14.77 1.10 7.03
C VAL A 42 13.71 1.89 7.78
N THR A 43 12.49 1.83 7.29
CA THR A 43 11.31 2.43 7.92
C THR A 43 10.44 1.33 8.50
N LYS A 44 10.10 1.45 9.78
CA LYS A 44 9.18 0.52 10.45
C LYS A 44 7.82 1.16 10.61
N GLY A 45 6.80 0.33 10.61
CA GLY A 45 5.42 0.75 10.77
C GLY A 45 4.51 -0.40 11.16
N LYS A 46 3.21 -0.12 11.12
CA LYS A 46 2.16 -1.12 11.29
C LYS A 46 1.17 -1.02 10.15
N ILE A 47 0.53 -2.15 9.86
CA ILE A 47 -0.59 -2.23 8.94
C ILE A 47 -1.79 -2.88 9.64
N TYR A 48 -2.97 -2.41 9.29
CA TYR A 48 -4.25 -3.00 9.66
C TYR A 48 -5.08 -3.14 8.40
N VAL A 49 -5.71 -4.30 8.22
CA VAL A 49 -6.44 -4.64 6.99
C VAL A 49 -7.83 -5.14 7.34
N LYS A 50 -8.80 -4.65 6.58
CA LYS A 50 -10.17 -5.17 6.48
C LYS A 50 -10.55 -5.29 5.00
N PRO A 51 -11.61 -6.04 4.66
CA PRO A 51 -12.20 -5.96 3.32
C PRO A 51 -12.43 -4.49 2.92
N ASN A 52 -11.86 -4.08 1.78
CA ASN A 52 -11.94 -2.72 1.22
C ASN A 52 -11.36 -1.57 2.07
N LYS A 53 -10.68 -1.86 3.18
CA LYS A 53 -10.05 -0.84 4.04
C LYS A 53 -8.64 -1.25 4.45
N MET A 54 -7.71 -0.31 4.38
CA MET A 54 -6.35 -0.53 4.86
C MET A 54 -5.89 0.70 5.62
N ARG A 55 -5.14 0.49 6.69
CA ARG A 55 -4.47 1.55 7.47
C ARG A 55 -3.00 1.21 7.57
N GLN A 56 -2.14 2.15 7.25
CA GLN A 56 -0.70 2.07 7.45
C GLN A 56 -0.28 3.18 8.40
N GLU A 57 0.53 2.84 9.38
CA GLU A 57 1.11 3.78 10.34
C GLU A 57 2.61 3.72 10.22
N ILE A 58 3.24 4.87 9.98
CA ILE A 58 4.69 5.03 9.93
C ILE A 58 5.07 6.03 10.99
N ILE A 59 5.96 5.60 11.88
CA ILE A 59 6.50 6.44 12.94
C ILE A 59 7.95 6.71 12.59
N SER A 60 8.29 7.97 12.36
CA SER A 60 9.67 8.43 12.15
C SER A 60 10.03 9.51 13.17
N GLU A 61 11.30 9.92 13.17
CA GLU A 61 11.76 11.05 14.00
C GLU A 61 11.03 12.36 13.66
N ASP A 62 10.56 12.51 12.41
CA ASP A 62 9.88 13.71 11.91
C ASP A 62 8.38 13.74 12.22
N GLY A 63 7.84 12.70 12.87
CA GLY A 63 6.44 12.60 13.26
C GLY A 63 5.77 11.29 12.83
N THR A 64 4.48 11.17 13.15
CA THR A 64 3.67 10.03 12.71
C THR A 64 2.93 10.37 11.43
N ALA A 65 3.01 9.51 10.42
CA ALA A 65 2.14 9.57 9.24
C ALA A 65 1.20 8.37 9.25
N VAL A 66 -0.10 8.62 9.09
CA VAL A 66 -1.10 7.55 8.98
C VAL A 66 -1.79 7.66 7.64
N THR A 67 -1.75 6.60 6.86
CA THR A 67 -2.49 6.50 5.60
C THR A 67 -3.65 5.52 5.75
N ILE A 68 -4.86 5.98 5.45
CA ILE A 68 -6.08 5.17 5.45
C ILE A 68 -6.60 5.10 4.02
N LEU A 69 -6.62 3.90 3.48
CA LEU A 69 -7.18 3.60 2.17
C LEU A 69 -8.61 3.07 2.33
N ARG A 70 -9.57 3.73 1.68
CA ARG A 70 -11.00 3.40 1.71
C ARG A 70 -11.48 3.09 0.30
N MET A 71 -11.34 1.84 -0.10
CA MET A 71 -11.76 1.37 -1.43
C MET A 71 -13.28 1.43 -1.61
N ASP A 72 -14.01 1.20 -0.52
CA ASP A 72 -15.46 1.37 -0.43
C ASP A 72 -15.90 2.82 -0.69
N LYS A 73 -15.11 3.80 -0.25
CA LYS A 73 -15.37 5.24 -0.44
C LYS A 73 -14.61 5.85 -1.64
N LYS A 74 -13.76 5.07 -2.32
CA LYS A 74 -12.85 5.53 -3.40
C LYS A 74 -11.99 6.73 -2.98
N VAL A 75 -11.47 6.72 -1.76
CA VAL A 75 -10.57 7.77 -1.24
C VAL A 75 -9.38 7.18 -0.49
N ALA A 76 -8.27 7.89 -0.51
CA ALA A 76 -7.17 7.73 0.43
C ALA A 76 -7.06 8.98 1.31
N TRP A 77 -6.92 8.78 2.61
CA TRP A 77 -6.64 9.83 3.57
C TRP A 77 -5.22 9.68 4.11
N THR A 78 -4.46 10.77 4.12
CA THR A 78 -3.17 10.84 4.83
C THR A 78 -3.31 11.82 5.97
N LEU A 79 -3.29 11.30 7.19
CA LEU A 79 -3.42 12.04 8.44
C LEU A 79 -2.02 12.43 8.92
N MET A 80 -1.92 13.67 9.39
CA MET A 80 -0.74 14.23 10.05
C MET A 80 -1.16 14.58 11.49
N PRO A 81 -1.05 13.62 12.43
CA PRO A 81 -1.60 13.77 13.78
C PRO A 81 -1.03 14.98 14.52
N ASP A 82 0.26 15.26 14.35
CA ASP A 82 0.92 16.41 14.98
C ASP A 82 0.33 17.75 14.53
N LEU A 83 -0.35 17.78 13.38
CA LEU A 83 -1.03 18.96 12.83
C LEU A 83 -2.55 18.94 13.04
N GLY A 84 -3.13 17.86 13.56
CA GLY A 84 -4.58 17.68 13.64
C GLY A 84 -5.29 17.84 12.28
N SER A 85 -4.61 17.44 11.19
CA SER A 85 -5.12 17.64 9.83
C SER A 85 -4.93 16.41 8.94
N TYR A 86 -5.67 16.36 7.84
CA TYR A 86 -5.56 15.27 6.86
C TYR A 86 -5.60 15.78 5.42
N MET A 87 -4.91 15.08 4.53
CA MET A 87 -5.09 15.22 3.08
C MET A 87 -6.01 14.12 2.59
N GLU A 88 -6.86 14.44 1.60
CA GLU A 88 -7.70 13.47 0.91
C GLU A 88 -7.37 13.46 -0.56
N VAL A 89 -7.17 12.27 -1.11
CA VAL A 89 -6.93 12.04 -2.52
C VAL A 89 -8.01 11.08 -3.02
N PRO A 90 -8.80 11.46 -4.05
CA PRO A 90 -9.73 10.54 -4.68
C PRO A 90 -8.95 9.42 -5.38
N LEU A 91 -9.45 8.20 -5.29
CA LEU A 91 -8.93 7.06 -6.04
C LEU A 91 -9.60 7.07 -7.41
N ASP A 92 -8.88 7.56 -8.42
CA ASP A 92 -9.34 7.63 -9.81
C ASP A 92 -9.34 6.24 -10.51
N PHE A 93 -9.38 5.15 -9.74
CA PHE A 93 -9.49 3.79 -10.26
C PHE A 93 -10.57 2.99 -9.53
N ASP A 94 -11.23 2.07 -10.24
CA ASP A 94 -12.19 1.16 -9.65
C ASP A 94 -11.48 -0.07 -9.08
N PRO A 95 -11.39 -0.23 -7.74
CA PRO A 95 -10.78 -1.41 -7.13
C PRO A 95 -11.56 -2.70 -7.32
N ASN A 96 -12.85 -2.59 -7.67
CA ASN A 96 -13.77 -3.71 -7.85
C ASN A 96 -14.18 -3.90 -9.32
N GLY A 97 -13.72 -3.03 -10.22
CA GLY A 97 -14.03 -3.09 -11.65
C GLY A 97 -13.10 -4.05 -12.39
N PRO A 98 -13.49 -4.54 -13.59
CA PRO A 98 -12.55 -5.21 -14.47
C PRO A 98 -11.53 -4.17 -14.93
N GLN A 99 -10.42 -4.14 -14.19
CA GLN A 99 -9.13 -3.64 -14.62
C GLN A 99 -9.00 -2.14 -14.95
N ALA A 100 -8.80 -1.35 -13.90
CA ALA A 100 -8.11 -0.07 -14.03
C ALA A 100 -6.65 -0.21 -14.54
N GLU A 101 -6.12 -1.44 -14.54
CA GLU A 101 -4.76 -1.80 -14.94
C GLU A 101 -4.71 -2.83 -16.10
N ALA A 102 -5.83 -3.21 -16.74
CA ALA A 102 -5.80 -4.16 -17.86
C ALA A 102 -4.88 -3.60 -18.92
N GLY A 103 -3.84 -4.35 -19.23
CA GLY A 103 -2.90 -3.97 -20.27
C GLY A 103 -1.93 -2.84 -19.90
N LYS A 104 -1.78 -2.46 -18.62
CA LYS A 104 -0.65 -1.64 -18.16
C LYS A 104 0.57 -2.46 -17.77
N TYR A 105 0.36 -3.73 -17.41
CA TYR A 105 1.42 -4.68 -17.11
C TYR A 105 1.07 -6.09 -17.60
N GLU A 106 2.08 -6.94 -17.68
CA GLU A 106 1.97 -8.39 -17.83
C GLU A 106 2.25 -9.05 -16.47
N THR A 107 1.57 -10.17 -16.19
CA THR A 107 1.81 -10.95 -14.97
C THR A 107 2.50 -12.26 -15.33
N VAL A 108 3.50 -12.61 -14.53
CA VAL A 108 4.26 -13.85 -14.65
C VAL A 108 4.26 -14.54 -13.29
N ASN A 109 3.74 -15.75 -13.20
CA ASN A 109 3.94 -16.58 -12.01
C ASN A 109 5.42 -17.02 -12.00
N VAL A 110 6.14 -16.71 -10.93
CA VAL A 110 7.57 -17.01 -10.79
C VAL A 110 7.85 -18.15 -9.81
N GLY A 111 6.81 -18.74 -9.21
CA GLY A 111 6.89 -19.90 -8.34
C GLY A 111 6.07 -19.74 -7.07
N THR A 112 6.39 -20.58 -6.09
CA THR A 112 5.75 -20.60 -4.77
C THR A 112 6.78 -20.65 -3.66
N GLU A 113 6.48 -20.02 -2.53
CA GLU A 113 7.34 -20.03 -1.33
C GLU A 113 6.48 -20.03 -0.07
N THR A 114 7.01 -20.55 1.04
CA THR A 114 6.36 -20.41 2.35
C THR A 114 7.13 -19.40 3.20
N ILE A 115 6.46 -18.32 3.63
CA ILE A 115 7.04 -17.28 4.48
C ILE A 115 6.26 -17.27 5.78
N ASP A 116 6.93 -17.49 6.91
CA ASP A 116 6.33 -17.48 8.26
C ASP A 116 5.04 -18.31 8.38
N GLY A 117 4.99 -19.45 7.66
CA GLY A 117 3.84 -20.36 7.64
C GLY A 117 2.74 -20.02 6.64
N TYR A 118 2.87 -18.93 5.87
CA TYR A 118 1.93 -18.54 4.81
C TYR A 118 2.36 -19.08 3.46
N HIS A 119 1.44 -19.76 2.75
CA HIS A 119 1.70 -20.31 1.43
C HIS A 119 1.54 -19.22 0.37
N CYS A 120 2.65 -18.82 -0.24
CA CYS A 120 2.68 -17.72 -1.19
C CYS A 120 2.75 -18.21 -2.63
N GLU A 121 1.90 -17.65 -3.49
CA GLU A 121 2.19 -17.57 -4.93
C GLU A 121 3.05 -16.33 -5.17
N ILE A 122 4.13 -16.48 -5.93
CA ILE A 122 5.01 -15.37 -6.26
C ILE A 122 4.64 -14.88 -7.66
N VAL A 123 4.19 -13.63 -7.74
CA VAL A 123 3.72 -13.02 -8.98
C VAL A 123 4.59 -11.82 -9.31
N LYS A 124 5.17 -11.84 -10.51
CA LYS A 124 5.91 -10.72 -11.08
C LYS A 124 5.02 -9.91 -12.01
N TYR A 125 4.96 -8.61 -11.77
CA TYR A 125 4.26 -7.61 -12.55
C TYR A 125 5.29 -6.85 -13.39
N VAL A 126 5.20 -6.97 -14.71
CA VAL A 126 6.08 -6.31 -15.67
C VAL A 126 5.31 -5.16 -16.32
N TYR A 127 5.62 -3.92 -15.95
CA TYR A 127 4.94 -2.77 -16.51
C TYR A 127 5.32 -2.56 -17.98
N LYS A 128 4.32 -2.25 -18.81
CA LYS A 128 4.53 -1.92 -20.23
C LYS A 128 5.32 -0.64 -20.40
N ASP A 129 5.08 0.35 -19.52
CA ASP A 129 6.02 1.46 -19.39
C ASP A 129 7.28 0.98 -18.68
N LYS A 130 8.31 0.70 -19.48
CA LYS A 130 9.61 0.20 -19.00
C LYS A 130 10.28 1.14 -18.00
N LYS A 131 9.90 2.42 -17.91
CA LYS A 131 10.44 3.35 -16.91
C LYS A 131 10.05 2.96 -15.49
N LEU A 132 8.90 2.31 -15.32
CA LEU A 132 8.38 1.86 -14.02
C LEU A 132 9.06 0.58 -13.52
N GLY A 133 9.78 -0.15 -14.38
CA GLY A 133 10.46 -1.38 -14.01
C GLY A 133 9.50 -2.55 -13.76
N ASN A 134 9.68 -3.28 -12.66
CA ASN A 134 8.86 -4.44 -12.32
C ASN A 134 8.68 -4.60 -10.80
N THR A 135 7.58 -5.24 -10.41
CA THR A 135 7.26 -5.54 -9.02
C THR A 135 7.09 -7.04 -8.84
N ILE A 136 7.66 -7.62 -7.78
CA ILE A 136 7.45 -9.03 -7.42
C ILE A 136 6.72 -9.06 -6.08
N ILE A 137 5.65 -9.86 -6.01
CA ILE A 137 4.75 -9.92 -4.86
C ILE A 137 4.58 -11.37 -4.43
N TRP A 138 4.79 -11.63 -3.14
CA TRP A 138 4.50 -12.89 -2.50
C TRP A 138 3.09 -12.84 -1.91
N GLN A 139 2.13 -13.43 -2.62
CA GLN A 139 0.70 -13.38 -2.30
C GLN A 139 0.31 -14.56 -1.41
N ALA A 140 0.06 -14.29 -0.13
CA ALA A 140 -0.32 -15.29 0.86
C ALA A 140 -1.75 -15.77 0.66
N LYS A 141 -1.94 -17.07 0.40
CA LYS A 141 -3.26 -17.67 0.13
C LYS A 141 -4.21 -17.54 1.31
N GLU A 142 -3.70 -17.75 2.54
CA GLU A 142 -4.48 -17.69 3.77
C GLU A 142 -5.01 -16.28 4.07
N LEU A 143 -4.38 -15.25 3.49
CA LEU A 143 -4.77 -13.85 3.63
C LEU A 143 -5.54 -13.33 2.40
N GLY A 144 -6.14 -14.23 1.63
CA GLY A 144 -6.91 -13.85 0.42
C GLY A 144 -6.03 -13.30 -0.71
N GLY A 145 -4.76 -13.69 -0.75
CA GLY A 145 -3.79 -13.21 -1.74
C GLY A 145 -3.11 -11.89 -1.36
N PHE A 146 -3.14 -11.48 -0.10
CA PHE A 146 -2.39 -10.31 0.37
C PHE A 146 -0.89 -10.46 0.10
N GLY A 147 -0.25 -9.42 -0.41
CA GLY A 147 1.21 -9.39 -0.62
C GLY A 147 1.97 -9.22 0.69
N ILE A 148 2.48 -10.31 1.28
CA ILE A 148 3.22 -10.25 2.56
C ILE A 148 4.70 -9.89 2.39
N LYS A 149 5.20 -9.96 1.15
CA LYS A 149 6.48 -9.40 0.72
C LYS A 149 6.30 -8.77 -0.66
N ILE A 150 6.90 -7.60 -0.86
CA ILE A 150 6.87 -6.84 -2.11
C ILE A 150 8.28 -6.37 -2.41
N GLU A 151 8.76 -6.62 -3.62
CA GLU A 151 10.03 -6.10 -4.13
C GLU A 151 9.77 -5.25 -5.36
N ASN A 152 10.26 -4.01 -5.36
CA ASN A 152 10.16 -3.12 -6.51
C ASN A 152 11.53 -2.92 -7.13
N TYR A 153 11.60 -3.13 -8.44
CA TYR A 153 12.79 -2.99 -9.26
C TYR A 153 12.60 -1.88 -10.26
N ASN A 154 13.60 -1.03 -10.44
CA ASN A 154 13.53 0.00 -11.47
C ASN A 154 13.73 -0.53 -12.89
N SER A 155 13.65 0.39 -13.84
CA SER A 155 13.91 0.17 -15.27
C SER A 155 15.27 -0.47 -15.60
N LYS A 156 16.26 -0.42 -14.69
CA LYS A 156 17.57 -1.06 -14.84
C LYS A 156 17.65 -2.45 -14.18
N GLY A 157 16.54 -2.94 -13.61
CA GLY A 157 16.48 -4.21 -12.90
C GLY A 157 17.17 -4.19 -11.53
N LYS A 158 17.48 -3.01 -10.99
CA LYS A 158 18.02 -2.89 -9.63
C LYS A 158 16.85 -2.85 -8.63
N LEU A 159 16.94 -3.64 -7.57
CA LEU A 159 16.03 -3.58 -6.43
C LEU A 159 16.12 -2.18 -5.80
N GLU A 160 14.99 -1.47 -5.77
CA GLU A 160 14.88 -0.17 -5.12
C GLU A 160 14.34 -0.33 -3.72
N THR A 161 13.23 -1.06 -3.56
CA THR A 161 12.61 -1.24 -2.25
C THR A 161 12.14 -2.65 -2.00
N THR A 162 12.13 -3.02 -0.72
CA THR A 162 11.50 -4.22 -0.22
C THR A 162 10.56 -3.85 0.92
N THR A 163 9.30 -4.25 0.81
CA THR A 163 8.32 -4.16 1.90
C THR A 163 8.03 -5.56 2.41
N THR A 164 8.14 -5.77 3.72
CA THR A 164 7.78 -7.04 4.38
C THR A 164 6.77 -6.82 5.50
N PHE A 165 5.92 -7.81 5.70
CA PHE A 165 4.94 -7.86 6.78
C PHE A 165 5.22 -9.07 7.66
N THR A 166 5.47 -8.84 8.94
CA THR A 166 5.79 -9.87 9.94
C THR A 166 4.86 -9.76 11.14
N ASN A 167 4.91 -10.73 12.05
CA ASN A 167 4.04 -10.78 13.23
C ASN A 167 2.55 -10.61 12.87
N ILE A 168 2.13 -11.25 11.76
CA ILE A 168 0.77 -11.14 11.24
C ILE A 168 -0.20 -11.80 12.22
N LYS A 169 -1.21 -11.05 12.65
CA LYS A 169 -2.28 -11.50 13.54
C LYS A 169 -3.61 -11.45 12.81
N ALA A 170 -4.11 -12.61 12.39
CA ALA A 170 -5.40 -12.76 11.73
C ALA A 170 -6.56 -12.60 12.75
N GLU A 171 -6.87 -11.35 13.07
CA GLU A 171 -7.89 -10.97 14.04
C GLU A 171 -8.74 -9.82 13.50
N LYS A 172 -9.98 -9.69 14.02
CA LYS A 172 -10.87 -8.59 13.64
C LYS A 172 -10.27 -7.24 14.00
N GLN A 173 -10.37 -6.29 13.08
CA GLN A 173 -9.88 -4.94 13.27
C GLN A 173 -11.04 -3.99 13.62
N PRO A 174 -10.90 -3.13 14.65
CA PRO A 174 -11.89 -2.11 14.99
C PRO A 174 -12.17 -1.18 13.80
N ASP A 175 -13.44 -0.87 13.55
CA ASP A 175 -13.83 0.00 12.41
C ASP A 175 -13.29 1.43 12.56
N GLU A 176 -13.16 1.92 13.79
CA GLU A 176 -12.65 3.26 14.11
C GLU A 176 -11.22 3.51 13.59
N LEU A 177 -10.40 2.46 13.43
CA LEU A 177 -9.06 2.59 12.85
C LEU A 177 -9.10 3.12 11.41
N PHE A 178 -10.22 2.94 10.71
CA PHE A 178 -10.36 3.25 9.29
C PHE A 178 -11.25 4.48 9.02
N GLU A 179 -11.56 5.25 10.06
CA GLU A 179 -12.30 6.51 9.95
C GLU A 179 -11.38 7.70 10.28
N LEU A 180 -11.79 8.90 9.84
CA LEU A 180 -11.11 10.13 10.23
C LEU A 180 -11.38 10.40 11.72
N PRO A 181 -10.35 10.68 12.55
CA PRO A 181 -10.56 11.05 13.93
C PRO A 181 -11.33 12.38 14.05
N GLU A 182 -12.10 12.50 15.12
CA GLU A 182 -12.83 13.74 15.42
C GLU A 182 -11.86 14.93 15.57
N GLY A 183 -12.29 16.11 15.11
CA GLY A 183 -11.51 17.34 15.17
C GLY A 183 -10.44 17.50 14.09
N TYR A 184 -10.22 16.49 13.23
CA TYR A 184 -9.27 16.62 12.13
C TYR A 184 -9.81 17.54 11.04
N SER A 185 -8.99 18.50 10.62
CA SER A 185 -9.34 19.43 9.55
C SER A 185 -8.74 18.99 8.22
N LYS A 186 -9.53 19.04 7.14
CA LYS A 186 -9.02 18.78 5.79
C LYS A 186 -8.01 19.86 5.42
N PHE A 187 -6.81 19.45 5.04
CA PHE A 187 -5.79 20.32 4.51
C PHE A 187 -6.26 20.85 3.15
N MET A 188 -6.87 22.04 3.15
CA MET A 188 -7.24 22.72 1.92
C MET A 188 -5.98 23.29 1.28
N SER A 189 -5.57 22.69 0.16
CA SER A 189 -4.49 23.27 -0.65
C SER A 189 -4.95 24.64 -1.16
N ILE A 190 -4.39 25.70 -0.59
CA ILE A 190 -4.31 27.05 -1.18
C ILE A 190 -3.57 27.10 -2.52
N PHE A 191 -3.16 25.95 -3.06
CA PHE A 191 -2.64 25.82 -4.40
C PHE A 191 -3.55 24.92 -5.22
N GLY A 192 -4.31 25.57 -6.11
CA GLY A 192 -5.14 24.92 -7.11
C GLY A 192 -4.36 23.84 -7.85
N PHE A 193 -4.80 22.60 -7.67
CA PHE A 193 -4.67 21.61 -8.72
C PHE A 193 -5.63 22.05 -9.81
N GLY A 194 -5.12 22.86 -10.74
CA GLY A 194 -5.75 23.07 -12.02
C GLY A 194 -6.05 21.70 -12.63
N LYS A 195 -7.30 21.50 -12.99
CA LYS A 195 -7.80 20.45 -13.88
C LYS A 195 -8.54 21.19 -15.00
N PRO A 196 -8.59 20.66 -16.23
CA PRO A 196 -7.52 20.09 -17.04
C PRO A 196 -6.82 21.13 -17.92
#